data_AF-A0A2V8WEV7-F1
#
_entry.id   AF-A0A2V8WEV7-F1
#
_cell.length_a   1.000
_cell.length_b   1.000
_cell.length_c   1.000
_cell.angle_alpha   90.00
_cell.angle_beta   90.00
_cell.angle_gamma   90.00
#
_symmetry.space_group_name_H-M   'P 1'
#
loop_
_entity.id
_entity.type
_entity.pdbx_description
1 polymer ?
#
loop_
_entity_poly.entity_id
_entity_poly.type
_entity_poly.pdbx_seq_one_letter_code
_entity_poly.pdbx_strand_id
1 'polypeptide(L)'
;MVSKRSRCSPAEAFVDKAELGKLLLESTGEAICASDMLGNYTFCNSAPLRLLRYKDPVDLIGKSMHDTMHHTRPNGTPYPGWITSGWRLPDIWTLRD
;
A
#
# COMPACT_ATOMS: atom_id res chain seq x y z
N MET A 1 -1.89 -31.58 34.96
CA MET A 1 -2.88 -31.49 33.85
C MET A 1 -2.22 -30.69 32.74
N VAL A 2 -1.53 -31.37 31.82
CA VAL A 2 -0.81 -30.70 30.71
C VAL A 2 -1.85 -30.21 29.71
N SER A 3 -1.91 -28.88 29.53
CA SER A 3 -2.76 -28.23 28.53
C SER A 3 -2.44 -28.84 27.16
N LYS A 4 -3.40 -29.57 26.58
CA LYS A 4 -3.32 -30.04 25.20
C LYS A 4 -3.33 -28.79 24.32
N ARG A 5 -2.14 -28.35 23.87
CA ARG A 5 -2.07 -27.41 22.74
C ARG A 5 -2.63 -28.14 21.53
N SER A 6 -3.91 -27.86 21.24
CA SER A 6 -4.57 -28.24 19.99
C SER A 6 -3.68 -27.79 18.85
N ARG A 7 -3.13 -28.74 18.08
CA ARG A 7 -2.33 -28.41 16.90
C ARG A 7 -3.30 -27.87 15.86
N CYS A 8 -3.31 -26.54 15.67
CA CYS A 8 -3.94 -25.95 14.49
C CYS A 8 -3.29 -26.55 13.25
N SER A 9 -4.10 -26.85 12.25
CA SER A 9 -3.62 -27.26 10.95
C SER A 9 -2.75 -26.15 10.33
N PRO A 10 -1.83 -26.49 9.40
CA PRO A 10 -1.03 -25.48 8.72
C PRO A 10 -1.86 -24.39 8.01
N ALA A 11 -3.06 -24.73 7.54
CA ALA A 11 -3.98 -23.78 6.91
C ALA A 11 -4.56 -22.78 7.92
N GLU A 12 -5.01 -23.25 9.09
CA GLU A 12 -5.52 -22.38 10.16
C GLU A 12 -4.43 -21.43 10.68
N ALA A 13 -3.20 -21.93 10.86
CA ALA A 13 -2.07 -21.10 11.27
C ALA A 13 -1.65 -20.06 10.21
N PHE A 14 -1.93 -20.31 8.93
CA PHE A 14 -1.65 -19.37 7.84
C PHE A 14 -2.73 -18.29 7.75
N VAL A 15 -4.01 -18.67 7.90
CA VAL A 15 -5.15 -17.73 7.96
C VAL A 15 -4.99 -16.78 9.14
N ASP A 16 -4.65 -17.30 10.33
CA ASP A 16 -4.41 -16.51 11.55
C ASP A 16 -3.32 -15.44 11.33
N LYS A 17 -2.23 -15.81 10.65
CA LYS A 17 -1.17 -14.87 10.30
C LYS A 17 -1.60 -13.82 9.28
N ALA A 18 -2.39 -14.19 8.28
CA ALA A 18 -2.88 -13.25 7.27
C ALA A 18 -3.85 -12.22 7.87
N GLU A 19 -4.74 -12.66 8.76
CA GLU A 19 -5.65 -11.78 9.49
C GLU A 19 -4.90 -10.86 10.44
N LEU A 20 -3.94 -11.38 11.21
CA LEU A 20 -3.09 -10.57 12.07
C LEU A 20 -2.30 -9.53 11.27
N GLY A 21 -1.73 -9.92 10.12
CA GLY A 21 -1.03 -9.01 9.22
C GLY A 21 -1.93 -7.87 8.74
N LYS A 22 -3.16 -8.18 8.34
CA LYS A 22 -4.14 -7.17 7.95
C LYS A 22 -4.48 -6.22 9.10
N LEU A 23 -4.73 -6.74 10.31
CA LEU A 23 -5.03 -5.92 11.49
C LEU A 23 -3.87 -4.98 11.86
N LEU A 24 -2.63 -5.46 11.78
CA LEU A 24 -1.45 -4.64 12.02
C LEU A 24 -1.36 -3.48 11.02
N LEU A 25 -1.54 -3.76 9.73
CA LEU A 25 -1.51 -2.72 8.69
C LEU A 25 -2.67 -1.73 8.81
N GLU A 26 -3.85 -2.17 9.23
CA GLU A 26 -5.02 -1.30 9.45
C GLU A 26 -4.94 -0.49 10.74
N SER A 27 -4.12 -0.90 11.72
CA SER A 27 -3.97 -0.18 12.99
C SER A 27 -3.18 1.13 12.86
N THR A 28 -2.47 1.33 11.74
CA THR A 28 -1.69 2.56 11.52
C THR A 28 -2.57 3.66 10.92
N GLY A 29 -2.24 4.92 11.23
CA GLY A 29 -2.86 6.07 10.55
C GLY A 29 -2.26 6.36 9.17
N GLU A 30 -1.19 5.65 8.80
CA GLU A 30 -0.38 5.91 7.62
C GLU A 30 -0.84 5.09 6.41
N ALA A 31 -0.67 5.64 5.23
CA ALA A 31 -0.90 4.93 3.98
C ALA A 31 0.16 3.85 3.77
N ILE A 32 -0.26 2.59 3.74
CA ILE A 32 0.60 1.47 3.40
C ILE A 32 0.00 0.76 2.19
N CYS A 33 0.76 0.75 1.09
CA CYS A 33 0.39 0.07 -0.14
C CYS A 33 1.55 -0.72 -0.71
N ALA A 34 1.23 -1.80 -1.41
CA ALA A 34 2.14 -2.51 -2.28
C ALA A 34 1.83 -2.16 -3.74
N SER A 35 2.87 -2.21 -4.58
CA SER A 35 2.76 -2.08 -6.03
C SER A 35 3.33 -3.28 -6.77
N ASP A 36 2.87 -3.47 -8.00
CA ASP A 36 3.52 -4.34 -8.97
C ASP A 36 4.76 -3.66 -9.59
N MET A 37 5.43 -4.35 -10.51
CA MET A 37 6.61 -3.83 -11.21
C MET A 37 6.31 -2.64 -12.13
N LEU A 38 5.04 -2.39 -12.45
CA LEU A 38 4.58 -1.26 -13.26
C LEU A 38 4.16 -0.06 -12.38
N GLY A 39 4.20 -0.20 -11.05
CA GLY A 39 3.79 0.84 -10.12
C GLY A 39 2.27 0.91 -9.90
N ASN A 40 1.52 -0.14 -10.25
CA ASN A 40 0.08 -0.20 -9.97
C ASN A 40 -0.18 -0.75 -8.57
N TYR A 41 -1.21 -0.26 -7.90
CA TYR A 41 -1.63 -0.78 -6.60
C TYR A 41 -1.99 -2.27 -6.66
N THR A 42 -1.36 -3.09 -5.83
CA THR A 42 -1.68 -4.52 -5.66
C THR A 42 -2.34 -4.81 -4.31
N PHE A 43 -2.08 -3.96 -3.32
CA PHE A 43 -2.68 -4.00 -1.99
C PHE A 43 -2.59 -2.62 -1.36
N CYS A 44 -3.55 -2.28 -0.50
CA CYS A 44 -3.50 -1.13 0.40
C CYS A 44 -4.26 -1.43 1.68
N ASN A 45 -3.84 -0.84 2.80
CA ASN A 45 -4.73 -0.65 3.95
C ASN A 45 -5.80 0.42 3.65
N SER A 46 -6.66 0.77 4.62
CA SER A 46 -7.74 1.74 4.42
C SER A 46 -7.30 3.21 4.37
N ALA A 47 -6.09 3.56 4.80
CA ALA A 47 -5.63 4.95 4.90
C ALA A 47 -5.55 5.69 3.54
N PRO A 48 -5.00 5.11 2.45
CA PRO A 48 -4.97 5.71 1.12
C PRO A 48 -6.36 6.05 0.59
N LEU A 49 -7.37 5.24 0.88
CA LEU A 49 -8.75 5.52 0.44
C LEU A 49 -9.27 6.82 1.03
N ARG A 50 -8.99 7.06 2.31
CA ARG A 50 -9.34 8.32 3.00
C ARG A 50 -8.56 9.50 2.43
N LEU A 51 -7.26 9.33 2.22
CA LEU A 51 -6.37 10.39 1.71
C LEU A 51 -6.70 10.78 0.27
N LEU A 52 -6.95 9.79 -0.58
CA LEU A 52 -7.23 9.95 -2.02
C LEU A 52 -8.74 10.07 -2.32
N ARG A 53 -9.59 10.01 -1.29
CA ARG A 53 -11.05 10.16 -1.38
C ARG A 53 -11.73 9.09 -2.23
N TYR A 54 -11.20 7.86 -2.20
CA TYR A 54 -11.87 6.68 -2.73
C TYR A 54 -12.79 6.06 -1.67
N LYS A 55 -13.87 5.43 -2.13
CA LYS A 55 -14.84 4.77 -1.23
C LYS A 55 -14.51 3.30 -1.03
N ASP A 56 -14.05 2.62 -2.07
CA ASP A 56 -13.81 1.19 -2.06
C ASP A 56 -12.36 0.87 -2.48
N PRO A 57 -11.68 -0.08 -1.82
CA PRO A 57 -10.39 -0.60 -2.27
C PRO A 57 -10.37 -1.00 -3.75
N VAL A 58 -11.45 -1.59 -4.27
CA VAL A 58 -11.53 -2.05 -5.67
C VAL A 58 -11.32 -0.91 -6.67
N ASP A 59 -11.68 0.32 -6.30
CA ASP A 59 -11.48 1.49 -7.14
C ASP A 59 -10.02 1.92 -7.20
N LEU A 60 -9.17 1.46 -6.27
CA LEU A 60 -7.77 1.81 -6.19
C LEU A 60 -6.86 0.71 -6.75
N ILE A 61 -7.19 -0.56 -6.51
CA ILE A 61 -6.41 -1.70 -6.99
C ILE A 61 -6.29 -1.66 -8.52
N GLY A 62 -5.07 -1.87 -9.03
CA GLY A 62 -4.74 -1.83 -10.45
C GLY A 62 -4.54 -0.43 -11.03
N LYS A 63 -4.82 0.65 -10.31
CA LYS A 63 -4.46 2.00 -10.75
C LYS A 63 -2.97 2.27 -10.57
N SER A 64 -2.43 3.12 -11.43
CA SER A 64 -1.07 3.66 -11.31
C SER A 64 -0.96 4.54 -10.06
N MET A 65 0.04 4.27 -9.20
CA MET A 65 0.36 5.12 -8.05
C MET A 65 0.81 6.52 -8.47
N HIS A 66 1.43 6.65 -9.65
CA HIS A 66 1.86 7.95 -10.18
C HIS A 66 0.66 8.87 -10.35
N ASP A 67 -0.37 8.37 -11.03
CA ASP A 67 -1.54 9.12 -11.45
C ASP A 67 -2.42 9.57 -10.26
N THR A 68 -2.23 8.98 -9.08
CA THR A 68 -3.05 9.28 -7.89
C THR A 68 -2.36 10.18 -6.86
N MET A 69 -1.03 10.10 -6.68
CA MET A 69 -0.35 10.75 -5.54
C MET A 69 0.67 11.82 -5.93
N HIS A 70 1.42 11.64 -7.02
CA HIS A 70 2.59 12.46 -7.34
C HIS A 70 2.71 12.76 -8.84
N HIS A 71 1.59 12.96 -9.52
CA HIS A 71 1.58 13.24 -10.97
C HIS A 71 1.78 14.73 -11.31
N THR A 72 1.58 15.67 -10.38
CA THR A 72 1.62 17.12 -10.66
C THR A 72 2.53 17.87 -9.69
N ARG A 73 3.39 18.74 -10.22
CA ARG A 73 4.25 19.67 -9.47
C ARG A 73 3.44 20.84 -8.91
N PRO A 74 3.95 21.60 -7.93
CA PRO A 74 3.28 22.80 -7.43
C PRO A 74 2.95 23.83 -8.51
N ASN A 75 3.75 23.91 -9.57
CA ASN A 75 3.53 24.81 -10.71
C ASN A 75 2.56 24.24 -11.78
N GLY A 76 1.92 23.10 -11.55
CA GLY A 76 0.96 22.48 -12.46
C GLY A 76 1.56 21.61 -13.56
N THR A 77 2.89 21.56 -13.71
CA THR A 77 3.51 20.67 -14.71
C THR A 77 3.59 19.22 -14.21
N PRO A 78 3.53 18.21 -15.09
CA PRO A 78 3.52 16.83 -14.64
C PRO A 78 4.90 16.39 -14.12
N TYR A 79 4.91 15.50 -13.12
CA TYR A 79 6.10 14.71 -12.82
C TYR A 79 6.25 13.58 -13.85
N PRO A 80 7.47 13.09 -14.11
CA PRO A 80 7.65 11.90 -14.92
C PRO A 80 7.10 10.64 -14.23
N GLY A 81 6.53 9.71 -15.00
CA GLY A 81 5.94 8.46 -14.47
C GLY A 81 6.92 7.57 -13.70
N TRP A 82 8.21 7.64 -14.02
CA TRP A 82 9.26 6.85 -13.35
C TRP A 82 9.48 7.22 -11.88
N ILE A 83 8.92 8.33 -11.39
CA ILE A 83 9.10 8.77 -10.00
C ILE A 83 8.47 7.80 -8.98
N THR A 84 7.54 6.94 -9.42
CA THR A 84 6.88 5.92 -8.58
C THR A 84 7.41 4.50 -8.82
N SER A 85 8.24 4.28 -9.84
CA SER A 85 9.00 3.04 -10.00
C SER A 85 10.22 3.09 -9.08
N GLY A 86 10.01 2.70 -7.82
CA GLY A 86 10.89 2.89 -6.64
C GLY A 86 12.30 2.29 -6.66
N TRP A 87 12.98 2.23 -7.80
CA TRP A 87 14.34 1.68 -7.95
C TRP A 87 15.33 2.63 -8.63
N ARG A 88 14.90 3.81 -9.10
CA ARG A 88 15.78 4.91 -9.52
C ARG A 88 15.40 6.17 -8.78
N LEU A 89 16.10 6.48 -7.69
CA LEU A 89 16.07 7.80 -7.08
C LEU A 89 17.47 8.39 -7.13
N PRO A 90 17.58 9.65 -7.57
CA PRO A 90 17.72 10.76 -6.65
C PRO A 90 16.32 11.28 -6.31
N ASP A 91 16.11 11.26 -5.01
CA ASP A 91 14.96 11.52 -4.15
C ASP A 91 13.77 12.31 -4.72
N ILE A 92 12.58 11.69 -4.60
CA ILE A 92 11.28 12.40 -4.68
C ILE A 92 11.16 13.50 -3.61
N TRP A 93 11.97 13.40 -2.54
CA TRP A 93 12.02 14.33 -1.42
C TRP A 93 12.97 15.53 -1.63
N THR A 94 13.91 15.47 -2.58
CA THR A 94 14.86 16.57 -2.88
C THR A 94 14.40 17.45 -4.05
N LEU A 95 13.29 17.14 -4.70
CA LEU A 95 12.62 17.98 -5.70
C LEU A 95 11.54 18.92 -5.10
N ARG A 96 11.58 19.13 -3.79
CA ARG A 96 10.97 20.31 -3.17
C ARG A 96 12.05 21.39 -3.21
N ASP A 97 11.81 22.44 -3.99
CA ASP A 97 12.52 23.71 -3.79
C ASP A 97 12.35 24.20 -2.33
#